data_AF-A0A0N0D7L3-F1
#
_entry.id   AF-A0A0N0D7L3-F1
#
_cell.length_a   1.000
_cell.length_b   1.000
_cell.length_c   1.000
_cell.angle_alpha   90.00
_cell.angle_beta   90.00
_cell.angle_gamma   90.00
#
_symmetry.space_group_name_H-M   'P 1'
#
loop_
_entity.id
_entity.type
_entity.pdbx_description
1 polymer ?
#
loop_
_entity_poly.entity_id
_entity_poly.type
_entity_poly.pdbx_seq_one_letter_code
_entity_poly.pdbx_strand_id
1 'polypeptide(L)'
;IITKKGKILDGLFSVNQINMGNQNCWLTVMTDVTELVKLNNEQKKLLIKAERSSKAKSMFVANMSHEIRTPLNAILGYAQIMERKCETCPHTDQGLTSIIKSGEHLLELINNILETIKSDVSEIKINYTAFDIIKMIQE
;
A
#
# COMPACT_ATOMS: atom_id res chain seq x y z
N ILE A 1 33.50 15.91 6.71
CA ILE A 1 34.96 16.14 6.92
C ILE A 1 35.72 15.14 6.09
N ILE A 2 36.75 15.57 5.33
CA ILE A 2 37.61 14.64 4.58
C ILE A 2 38.87 14.41 5.41
N THR A 3 39.13 13.16 5.78
CA THR A 3 40.36 12.78 6.49
C THR A 3 41.59 12.94 5.59
N LYS A 4 42.81 13.06 6.16
CA LYS A 4 44.07 13.04 5.39
C LYS A 4 44.25 11.79 4.50
N LYS A 5 43.46 10.73 4.73
CA LYS A 5 43.42 9.50 3.93
C LYS A 5 42.29 9.48 2.89
N GLY A 6 41.60 10.60 2.64
CA GLY A 6 40.54 10.73 1.64
C GLY A 6 39.16 10.19 2.05
N LYS A 7 39.00 9.63 3.26
CA LYS A 7 37.70 9.13 3.76
C LYS A 7 36.81 10.30 4.19
N ILE A 8 35.57 10.32 3.71
CA ILE A 8 34.51 11.25 4.14
C ILE A 8 33.90 10.74 5.44
N LEU A 9 33.85 11.61 6.45
CA LEU A 9 33.23 11.36 7.75
C LEU A 9 32.20 12.43 8.06
N ASP A 10 31.09 12.02 8.65
CA ASP A 10 30.14 12.92 9.30
C ASP A 10 30.66 13.19 10.71
N GLY A 11 30.92 14.46 11.01
CA GLY A 11 31.44 14.88 12.31
C GLY A 11 30.45 15.79 13.01
N LEU A 12 30.16 15.47 14.26
CA LEU A 12 29.46 16.38 15.17
C LEU A 12 30.51 17.21 15.90
N PHE A 13 30.38 18.54 15.82
CA PHE A 13 31.27 19.47 16.49
C PHE A 13 30.55 20.14 17.65
N SER A 14 31.18 20.13 18.82
CA SER A 14 30.77 20.95 19.96
C SER A 14 31.92 21.87 20.32
N VAL A 15 31.62 23.16 20.46
CA VAL A 15 32.59 24.18 20.87
C VAL A 15 32.12 24.73 22.21
N ASN A 16 32.93 24.55 23.25
CA ASN A 16 32.67 25.08 24.58
C ASN A 16 33.81 26.00 24.99
N GLN A 17 33.49 27.08 25.66
CA GLN A 17 34.47 27.99 26.23
C GLN A 17 34.90 27.47 27.61
N ILE A 18 36.22 27.36 27.83
CA ILE A 18 36.78 26.93 29.10
C ILE A 18 37.84 27.94 29.55
N ASN A 19 37.85 28.26 30.84
CA ASN A 19 38.92 29.04 31.45
C ASN A 19 40.03 28.07 31.91
N MET A 20 41.22 28.22 31.34
CA MET A 20 42.43 27.57 31.86
C MET A 20 43.28 28.64 32.54
N GLY A 21 43.14 28.77 33.86
CA GLY A 21 43.79 29.82 34.64
C GLY A 21 43.25 31.21 34.29
N ASN A 22 44.15 32.14 33.93
CA ASN A 22 43.79 33.52 33.55
C ASN A 22 43.59 33.70 32.02
N GLN A 23 43.54 32.59 31.26
CA GLN A 23 43.35 32.59 29.82
C GLN A 23 42.05 31.90 29.44
N ASN A 24 41.36 32.51 28.48
CA ASN A 24 40.08 32.05 27.99
C ASN A 24 40.30 31.25 26.71
N CYS A 25 39.93 29.97 26.71
CA CYS A 25 40.22 29.03 25.64
C CYS A 25 38.92 28.46 25.04
N TRP A 26 38.97 28.11 23.76
CA TRP A 26 37.89 27.38 23.08
C TRP A 26 38.26 25.91 23.00
N LEU A 27 37.46 25.06 23.63
CA LEU A 27 37.54 23.61 23.51
C LEU A 27 36.58 23.16 22.41
N THR A 28 37.14 22.70 21.29
CA THR A 28 36.38 22.03 20.23
C THR A 28 36.55 20.53 20.37
N VAL A 29 35.44 19.81 20.52
CA VAL A 29 35.40 18.36 20.45
C VAL A 29 34.72 17.96 19.15
N MET A 30 35.34 17.03 18.42
CA MET A 30 34.76 16.41 17.23
C MET A 30 34.53 14.92 17.51
N THR A 31 33.30 14.48 17.28
CA THR A 31 32.92 13.07 17.36
C THR A 31 32.55 12.57 15.98
N ASP A 32 33.10 11.44 15.56
CA ASP A 32 32.70 10.75 14.33
C ASP A 32 31.31 10.13 14.53
N VAL A 33 30.33 10.58 13.76
CA VAL A 33 28.93 10.12 13.81
C VAL A 33 28.51 9.45 12.50
N THR A 34 29.46 9.11 11.63
CA THR A 34 29.19 8.55 10.30
C THR A 34 28.31 7.30 10.35
N GLU A 35 28.57 6.39 11.28
CA GLU A 35 27.79 5.16 11.44
C GLU A 35 26.37 5.46 11.94
N LEU A 36 26.24 6.36 12.92
CA LEU A 36 24.95 6.78 13.47
C LEU A 36 24.07 7.45 12.42
N VAL A 37 24.65 8.35 11.60
CA VAL A 37 23.94 9.01 10.50
C VAL A 37 23.50 7.99 9.45
N LYS A 38 24.34 7.00 9.11
CA LYS A 38 23.98 5.92 8.17
C LYS A 38 22.82 5.08 8.68
N LEU A 39 22.91 4.61 9.94
CA LEU A 39 21.86 3.82 10.57
C LEU A 39 20.54 4.59 10.62
N ASN A 40 20.56 5.87 11.01
CA ASN A 40 19.36 6.70 11.06
C ASN A 40 18.74 6.90 9.67
N ASN A 41 19.57 7.13 8.65
CA ASN A 41 19.10 7.23 7.26
C ASN A 41 18.49 5.92 6.74
N GLU A 42 19.08 4.78 7.09
CA GLU A 42 18.55 3.47 6.74
C GLU A 42 17.23 3.18 7.45
N GLN A 43 17.15 3.45 8.75
CA GLN A 43 15.91 3.37 9.53
C GLN A 43 14.81 4.25 8.92
N LYS A 44 15.12 5.50 8.57
CA LYS A 44 14.17 6.41 7.93
C LYS A 44 13.69 5.88 6.58
N LYS A 45 14.57 5.30 5.77
CA LYS A 45 14.19 4.67 4.50
C LYS A 45 13.25 3.48 4.71
N LEU A 46 13.56 2.62 5.69
CA LEU A 46 12.71 1.47 6.03
C LEU A 46 11.34 1.91 6.55
N LEU A 47 11.29 2.94 7.41
CA LEU A 47 10.05 3.54 7.89
C LEU A 47 9.20 4.08 6.75
N ILE A 48 9.78 4.89 5.85
CA ILE A 48 9.05 5.42 4.68
C ILE A 48 8.50 4.26 3.82
N LYS A 49 9.27 3.19 3.63
CA LYS A 49 8.82 2.01 2.87
C LYS A 49 7.65 1.31 3.58
N ALA A 50 7.75 1.12 4.89
CA ALA A 50 6.70 0.50 5.70
C ALA A 50 5.42 1.35 5.72
N GLU A 51 5.53 2.67 5.88
CA GLU A 51 4.40 3.61 5.83
C GLU A 51 3.70 3.60 4.48
N ARG A 52 4.47 3.59 3.38
CA ARG A 52 3.91 3.49 2.02
C ARG A 52 3.13 2.19 1.84
N SER A 53 3.69 1.06 2.28
CA SER A 53 3.02 -0.25 2.21
C SER A 53 1.74 -0.27 3.08
N SER A 54 1.82 0.24 4.31
CA SER A 54 0.68 0.33 5.22
C SER A 54 -0.45 1.22 4.67
N LYS A 55 -0.08 2.37 4.07
CA LYS A 55 -1.03 3.28 3.44
C LYS A 55 -1.69 2.64 2.21
N ALA A 56 -0.91 1.98 1.35
CA ALA A 56 -1.44 1.26 0.20
C ALA A 56 -2.44 0.17 0.64
N LYS A 57 -2.10 -0.61 1.67
CA LYS A 57 -2.98 -1.63 2.24
C LYS A 57 -4.27 -1.05 2.81
N SER A 58 -4.17 0.05 3.55
CA SER A 58 -5.35 0.75 4.10
C SER A 58 -6.27 1.28 2.99
N MET A 59 -5.69 1.91 1.96
CA MET A 59 -6.46 2.40 0.80
C MET A 59 -7.13 1.25 0.04
N PHE A 60 -6.42 0.14 -0.16
CA PHE A 60 -6.98 -1.05 -0.78
C PHE A 60 -8.20 -1.57 0.00
N VAL A 61 -8.07 -1.76 1.32
CA VAL A 61 -9.19 -2.24 2.16
C VAL A 61 -10.37 -1.27 2.13
N ALA A 62 -10.12 0.04 2.20
CA ALA A 62 -11.17 1.04 2.14
C ALA A 62 -11.93 1.00 0.81
N ASN A 63 -11.20 0.97 -0.32
CA ASN A 63 -11.80 0.92 -1.65
C ASN A 63 -12.64 -0.34 -1.83
N MET A 64 -12.09 -1.51 -1.47
CA MET A 64 -12.83 -2.77 -1.57
C MET A 64 -14.08 -2.78 -0.69
N SER A 65 -14.02 -2.20 0.52
CA SER A 65 -15.20 -2.08 1.39
C SER A 65 -16.30 -1.22 0.76
N HIS A 66 -15.94 -0.15 0.05
CA HIS A 66 -16.89 0.71 -0.65
C HIS A 66 -17.51 0.01 -1.86
N GLU A 67 -16.67 -0.64 -2.66
CA GLU A 67 -17.09 -1.35 -3.86
C GLU A 67 -17.94 -2.58 -3.55
N ILE A 68 -17.72 -3.27 -2.42
CA ILE A 68 -18.59 -4.36 -1.93
C ILE A 68 -19.94 -3.83 -1.44
N ARG A 69 -19.96 -2.66 -0.77
CA ARG A 69 -21.17 -2.12 -0.15
C ARG A 69 -22.24 -1.76 -1.17
N THR A 70 -21.87 -1.22 -2.33
CA THR A 70 -22.79 -0.77 -3.38
C THR A 70 -23.67 -1.91 -3.93
N PRO A 71 -23.13 -3.02 -4.47
CA PRO A 71 -23.93 -4.15 -4.94
C PRO A 71 -24.68 -4.84 -3.79
N LEU A 72 -24.07 -4.98 -2.61
CA LEU A 72 -24.73 -5.59 -1.45
C LEU A 72 -25.98 -4.81 -1.03
N ASN A 73 -25.89 -3.47 -0.99
CA ASN A 73 -27.02 -2.61 -0.67
C ASN A 73 -28.12 -2.68 -1.74
N ALA A 74 -27.75 -2.84 -3.01
CA ALA A 74 -28.73 -3.08 -4.08
C ALA A 74 -29.47 -4.41 -3.86
N ILE A 75 -28.75 -5.51 -3.57
CA ILE A 75 -29.35 -6.83 -3.27
C ILE A 75 -30.35 -6.72 -2.11
N LEU A 76 -29.92 -6.15 -0.98
CA LEU A 76 -30.75 -6.03 0.22
C LEU A 76 -31.96 -5.14 -0.02
N GLY A 77 -31.80 -4.01 -0.72
CA GLY A 77 -32.90 -3.10 -1.04
C GLY A 77 -33.98 -3.77 -1.89
N TYR A 78 -33.59 -4.52 -2.92
CA TYR A 78 -34.54 -5.26 -3.75
C TYR A 78 -35.20 -6.42 -3.00
N ALA A 79 -34.44 -7.16 -2.18
CA ALA A 79 -34.99 -8.22 -1.35
C ALA A 79 -36.07 -7.68 -0.38
N GLN A 80 -35.82 -6.53 0.26
CA GLN A 80 -36.80 -5.85 1.13
C GLN A 80 -38.06 -5.38 0.37
N ILE A 81 -37.91 -4.90 -0.87
CA ILE A 81 -39.05 -4.53 -1.71
C ILE A 81 -39.90 -5.75 -2.06
N MET A 82 -39.26 -6.88 -2.36
CA MET A 82 -39.95 -8.13 -2.69
C MET A 82 -40.65 -8.75 -1.48
N GLU A 83 -39.99 -8.76 -0.31
CA GLU A 83 -40.57 -9.20 0.97
C GLU A 83 -41.87 -8.42 1.29
N ARG A 84 -41.87 -7.09 1.11
CA ARG A 84 -43.04 -6.24 1.39
C ARG A 84 -44.18 -6.37 0.37
N LYS A 85 -43.91 -6.85 -0.85
CA LYS A 85 -44.89 -6.95 -1.96
C LYS A 85 -45.51 -8.34 -2.13
N CYS A 86 -45.24 -9.26 -1.21
CA CYS A 86 -45.51 -10.69 -1.37
C CYS A 86 -47.00 -11.11 -1.35
N GLU A 87 -47.96 -10.17 -1.44
CA GLU A 87 -49.38 -10.53 -1.52
C GLU A 87 -50.00 -10.32 -2.91
N THR A 88 -49.56 -9.36 -3.74
CA THR A 88 -50.19 -9.12 -5.06
C THR A 88 -49.32 -8.26 -6.00
N CYS A 89 -48.42 -8.81 -6.82
CA CYS A 89 -48.05 -8.13 -8.09
C CYS A 89 -47.10 -8.92 -9.05
N PRO A 90 -47.21 -8.74 -10.38
CA PRO A 90 -46.27 -9.25 -11.40
C PRO A 90 -44.88 -8.57 -11.42
N HIS A 91 -44.58 -7.64 -10.50
CA HIS A 91 -43.34 -6.84 -10.49
C HIS A 91 -42.13 -7.54 -9.85
N THR A 92 -42.23 -8.83 -9.54
CA THR A 92 -41.16 -9.65 -8.95
C THR A 92 -39.95 -9.83 -9.87
N ASP A 93 -40.13 -9.79 -11.19
CA ASP A 93 -39.05 -10.04 -12.16
C ASP A 93 -37.94 -8.98 -12.14
N GLN A 94 -38.29 -7.71 -11.97
CA GLN A 94 -37.29 -6.62 -11.95
C GLN A 94 -36.42 -6.64 -10.70
N GLY A 95 -37.02 -6.92 -9.53
CA GLY A 95 -36.28 -7.06 -8.28
C GLY A 95 -35.34 -8.26 -8.31
N LEU A 96 -35.82 -9.40 -8.81
CA LEU A 96 -35.02 -10.62 -8.99
C LEU A 96 -33.85 -10.38 -9.96
N THR A 97 -34.12 -9.73 -11.09
CA THR A 97 -33.08 -9.38 -12.08
C THR A 97 -31.99 -8.49 -11.49
N SER A 98 -32.37 -7.48 -10.69
CA SER A 98 -31.39 -6.60 -10.05
C SER A 98 -30.59 -7.29 -8.94
N ILE A 99 -31.20 -8.21 -8.19
CA ILE A 99 -30.49 -9.07 -7.22
C ILE A 99 -29.44 -9.91 -7.93
N ILE A 100 -29.80 -10.58 -9.03
CA ILE A 100 -28.89 -11.41 -9.84
C ILE A 100 -27.70 -10.57 -10.34
N LYS A 101 -27.97 -9.45 -11.00
CA LYS A 101 -26.90 -8.56 -11.52
C LYS A 101 -25.97 -8.04 -10.42
N SER A 102 -26.52 -7.68 -9.27
CA SER A 102 -25.72 -7.21 -8.14
C SER A 102 -24.86 -8.33 -7.54
N GLY A 103 -25.37 -9.57 -7.52
CA GLY A 103 -24.61 -10.75 -7.11
C GLY A 103 -23.48 -11.09 -8.08
N GLU A 104 -23.72 -11.01 -9.39
CA GLU A 104 -22.69 -11.14 -10.42
C GLU A 104 -21.58 -10.10 -10.26
N HIS A 105 -21.95 -8.83 -10.05
CA HIS A 105 -20.98 -7.75 -9.83
C HIS A 105 -20.14 -7.97 -8.57
N LEU A 106 -20.76 -8.43 -7.47
CA LEU A 106 -20.04 -8.76 -6.25
C LEU A 106 -19.07 -9.93 -6.45
N LEU A 107 -19.46 -10.95 -7.22
CA LEU A 107 -18.62 -12.10 -7.54
C LEU A 107 -17.40 -11.67 -8.37
N GLU A 108 -17.58 -10.81 -9.37
CA GLU A 108 -16.49 -10.21 -10.14
C GLU A 108 -15.53 -9.43 -9.25
N LEU A 109 -16.06 -8.62 -8.33
CA LEU A 109 -15.26 -7.85 -7.38
C LEU A 109 -14.40 -8.74 -6.48
N ILE A 110 -14.98 -9.83 -5.98
CA ILE A 110 -14.27 -10.83 -5.17
C ILE A 110 -13.15 -11.48 -5.99
N ASN A 111 -13.41 -11.84 -7.25
CA ASN A 111 -12.40 -12.42 -8.13
C ASN A 111 -11.23 -11.45 -8.38
N ASN A 112 -11.52 -10.18 -8.67
CA ASN A 112 -10.50 -9.14 -8.86
C ASN A 112 -9.64 -8.93 -7.60
N ILE A 113 -10.24 -8.97 -6.41
CA ILE A 113 -9.52 -8.93 -5.13
C ILE A 113 -8.57 -10.12 -5.00
N LEU A 114 -9.07 -11.33 -5.29
CA LEU A 114 -8.28 -12.56 -5.19
C LEU A 114 -7.09 -12.58 -6.16
N GLU A 115 -7.26 -12.06 -7.37
CA GLU A 115 -6.17 -11.91 -8.35
C GLU A 115 -5.12 -10.92 -7.87
N THR A 116 -5.53 -9.78 -7.29
CA THR A 116 -4.62 -8.78 -6.74
C THR A 116 -3.79 -9.37 -5.59
N ILE A 117 -4.42 -10.13 -4.68
CA ILE A 117 -3.73 -10.80 -3.57
C ILE A 117 -2.77 -11.89 -4.09
N LYS A 118 -3.14 -12.62 -5.14
CA LYS A 118 -2.24 -13.59 -5.78
C LYS A 118 -1.00 -12.91 -6.38
N SER A 119 -1.13 -11.75 -7.00
CA SER A 119 -0.01 -10.99 -7.55
C SER A 119 0.98 -10.54 -6.48
N ASP A 120 0.48 -10.15 -5.29
CA ASP A 120 1.33 -9.71 -4.17
C ASP A 120 2.04 -10.86 -3.43
N VAL A 121 1.51 -12.09 -3.51
CA VAL A 121 2.02 -13.26 -2.78
C VAL A 121 2.83 -14.22 -3.68
N SER A 122 2.61 -14.20 -5.00
CA SER A 122 3.37 -15.02 -5.94
C SER A 122 4.48 -14.22 -6.60
N GLU A 123 5.71 -14.70 -6.48
CA GLU A 123 6.74 -14.35 -7.47
C GLU A 123 6.15 -14.63 -8.86
N ILE A 124 6.16 -13.62 -9.73
CA ILE A 124 5.70 -13.74 -11.12
C ILE A 124 6.48 -14.88 -11.77
N LYS A 125 5.88 -16.07 -11.86
CA LYS A 125 6.43 -17.19 -12.61
C LYS A 125 6.14 -16.94 -14.08
N ILE A 126 7.07 -16.26 -14.75
CA ILE A 126 7.04 -16.09 -16.20
C ILE A 126 7.19 -17.48 -16.82
N ASN A 127 6.10 -18.00 -17.37
CA ASN A 127 6.10 -19.26 -18.09
C ASN A 127 6.36 -18.96 -19.57
N TYR A 128 7.59 -19.20 -20.02
CA TYR A 128 7.94 -19.07 -21.43
C TYR A 128 7.42 -20.29 -22.19
N THR A 129 6.38 -20.09 -23.00
CA THR A 129 5.89 -21.08 -23.95
C THR A 129 5.91 -20.49 -25.35
N ALA A 130 6.35 -21.27 -26.35
CA ALA A 130 6.24 -20.85 -27.75
C ALA A 130 4.75 -20.75 -28.10
N PHE A 131 4.32 -19.60 -28.60
CA PHE A 131 2.95 -19.37 -29.06
C PHE A 131 2.96 -18.79 -30.48
N ASP A 132 1.92 -19.13 -31.24
CA ASP A 132 1.72 -18.67 -32.60
C ASP A 132 0.97 -17.33 -32.59
N ILE A 133 1.67 -16.27 -32.98
CA ILE A 133 1.15 -14.89 -32.99
C ILE A 133 -0.06 -14.76 -33.93
N ILE A 134 -0.10 -15.53 -35.02
CA ILE A 134 -1.18 -15.43 -36.02
C ILE A 134 -2.49 -15.96 -35.45
N LYS A 135 -2.43 -17.01 -34.61
CA LYS A 135 -3.62 -17.55 -33.94
C LYS A 135 -4.16 -16.65 -32.83
N MET A 136 -3.32 -15.82 -32.21
CA MET A 136 -3.73 -14.98 -31.07
C MET A 136 -4.47 -13.69 -31.50
N ILE A 137 -4.33 -13.28 -32.76
CA ILE A 137 -4.94 -12.05 -33.30
C ILE A 137 -6.33 -12.33 -33.92
N GLN A 138 -6.73 -13.60 -34.05
CA GLN A 138 -7.99 -14.02 -34.68
C GLN A 138 -9.11 -14.40 -33.69
N GLU A 139 -8.87 -14.26 -32.38
CA GLU A 139 -9.91 -14.22 -31.33
C GLU A 139 -10.16 -12.77 -30.88
#